data_AF-A0AAP5KCZ1-F1
#
_entry.id   AF-A0AAP5KCZ1-F1
#
_cell.length_a   1.000
_cell.length_b   1.000
_cell.length_c   1.000
_cell.angle_alpha   90.00
_cell.angle_beta   90.00
_cell.angle_gamma   90.00
#
_symmetry.space_group_name_H-M   'P 1'
#
loop_
_entity.id
_entity.type
_entity.pdbx_description
1 polymer ?
#
loop_
_entity_poly.entity_id
_entity_poly.type
_entity_poly.pdbx_seq_one_letter_code
_entity_poly.pdbx_strand_id
1 'polypeptide(L)'
;MEKKRENKEKTKWFAVLFLAILSFILAFLTQQILFNLIAIGLAIIVYKYGNPVLFKEYDERRRKKYEDAMRVRQAAQTAITSKKLFKK
;
A
#
# COMPACT_ATOMS: atom_id res chain seq x y z
N MET A 1 16.23 7.90 -19.67
CA MET A 1 15.73 9.15 -19.03
C MET A 1 14.48 8.94 -18.17
N GLU A 2 13.79 7.80 -18.25
CA GLU A 2 12.56 7.50 -17.47
C GLU A 2 12.77 7.37 -15.96
N LYS A 3 13.85 6.72 -15.51
CA LYS A 3 14.14 6.50 -14.08
C LYS A 3 14.25 7.80 -13.26
N LYS A 4 14.65 8.91 -13.89
CA LYS A 4 14.82 10.23 -13.26
C LYS A 4 13.47 10.95 -13.07
N ARG A 5 12.45 10.65 -13.89
CA ARG A 5 11.09 11.17 -13.75
C ARG A 5 10.32 10.42 -12.67
N GLU A 6 10.44 9.10 -12.63
CA GLU A 6 9.78 8.24 -11.63
C GLU A 6 10.20 8.61 -10.19
N ASN A 7 11.49 8.92 -9.96
CA ASN A 7 11.97 9.41 -8.67
C ASN A 7 11.41 10.80 -8.30
N LYS A 8 11.27 11.73 -9.27
CA LYS A 8 10.69 13.05 -8.99
C LYS A 8 9.23 12.95 -8.57
N GLU A 9 8.47 12.04 -9.15
CA GLU A 9 7.07 11.82 -8.80
C GLU A 9 6.93 11.20 -7.40
N LYS A 10 7.76 10.19 -7.08
CA LYS A 10 7.85 9.65 -5.71
C LYS A 10 8.17 10.74 -4.68
N THR A 11 9.14 11.61 -4.95
CA THR A 11 9.50 12.71 -4.03
C THR A 11 8.36 13.71 -3.85
N LYS A 12 7.61 14.05 -4.91
CA LYS A 12 6.43 14.92 -4.81
C LYS A 12 5.38 14.32 -3.87
N TRP A 13 5.06 13.04 -4.03
CA TRP A 13 4.08 12.38 -3.17
C TRP A 13 4.58 12.22 -1.74
N PHE A 14 5.87 12.01 -1.52
CA PHE A 14 6.46 12.04 -0.17
C PHE A 14 6.35 13.43 0.47
N ALA A 15 6.58 14.50 -0.30
CA ALA A 15 6.41 15.86 0.19
C ALA A 15 4.95 16.15 0.54
N VAL A 16 3.99 15.70 -0.27
CA VAL A 16 2.55 15.83 0.05
C VAL A 16 2.17 15.01 1.28
N LEU A 17 2.69 13.79 1.42
CA LEU A 17 2.47 12.95 2.60
C LEU A 17 3.05 13.61 3.86
N PHE A 18 4.25 14.17 3.77
CA PHE A 18 4.88 14.91 4.85
C PHE A 18 4.08 16.16 5.22
N LEU A 19 3.60 16.91 4.22
CA LEU A 19 2.74 18.07 4.42
C LEU A 19 1.42 17.67 5.09
N ALA A 20 0.82 16.54 4.70
CA ALA A 20 -0.41 16.04 5.31
C ALA A 20 -0.21 15.69 6.80
N ILE A 21 0.93 15.10 7.15
CA ILE A 21 1.28 14.81 8.55
C ILE A 21 1.44 16.12 9.34
N LEU A 22 2.16 17.11 8.79
CA LEU A 22 2.31 18.42 9.43
C LEU A 22 0.95 19.12 9.61
N SER A 23 0.09 19.10 8.60
CA SER A 23 -1.27 19.64 8.69
C SER A 23 -2.11 18.93 9.74
N PHE A 24 -1.98 17.60 9.87
CA PHE A 24 -2.66 16.84 10.93
C PHE A 24 -2.17 17.24 12.32
N ILE A 25 -0.85 17.38 12.52
CA ILE A 25 -0.28 17.81 13.80
C ILE A 25 -0.77 19.23 14.15
N LEU A 26 -0.77 20.15 13.19
CA LEU A 26 -1.26 21.52 13.38
C LEU A 26 -2.77 21.55 13.69
N ALA A 27 -3.58 20.74 13.00
CA ALA A 27 -5.00 20.60 13.27
C ALA A 27 -5.27 20.03 14.67
N PHE A 28 -4.44 19.07 15.09
CA PHE A 28 -4.50 18.47 16.42
C PHE A 28 -4.16 19.49 17.52
N LEU A 29 -3.11 20.30 17.33
CA LEU A 29 -2.74 21.37 18.27
C LEU A 29 -3.80 22.47 18.37
N THR A 30 -4.43 22.84 17.25
CA THR A 30 -5.42 23.93 17.22
C THR A 30 -6.83 23.51 17.67
N GLN A 31 -7.07 22.21 17.90
CA GLN A 31 -8.39 21.62 18.22
C GLN A 31 -9.54 21.99 17.27
N GLN A 32 -9.21 22.54 16.11
CA GLN A 32 -10.18 22.97 15.12
C GLN A 32 -10.60 21.76 14.27
N ILE A 33 -11.76 21.21 14.58
CA ILE A 33 -12.31 19.99 13.97
C ILE A 33 -12.42 20.10 12.43
N LEU A 34 -12.62 21.31 11.89
CA LEU A 34 -12.64 21.56 10.44
C LEU A 34 -11.30 21.23 9.76
N PHE A 35 -10.16 21.56 10.39
CA PHE A 35 -8.85 21.24 9.82
C PHE A 35 -8.57 19.74 9.87
N ASN A 36 -9.12 19.02 10.86
CA ASN A 36 -9.06 17.56 10.88
C ASN A 36 -9.81 16.94 9.69
N LEU A 37 -10.99 17.44 9.34
CA LEU A 37 -11.72 16.96 8.14
C LEU A 37 -10.91 17.18 6.86
N ILE A 38 -10.26 18.34 6.73
CA ILE A 38 -9.41 18.65 5.57
C ILE A 38 -8.18 17.73 5.55
N ALA A 39 -7.54 17.49 6.69
CA ALA A 39 -6.39 16.58 6.81
C ALA A 39 -6.78 15.13 6.45
N ILE A 40 -7.94 14.67 6.89
CA ILE A 40 -8.49 13.35 6.52
C ILE A 40 -8.73 13.29 5.00
N GLY A 41 -9.33 14.32 4.41
CA GLY A 41 -9.53 14.40 2.96
C GLY A 41 -8.22 14.33 2.17
N LEU A 42 -7.21 15.09 2.59
CA LEU A 42 -5.86 15.04 2.01
C LEU A 42 -5.23 13.66 2.16
N ALA A 43 -5.36 13.02 3.33
CA ALA A 43 -4.85 11.67 3.56
C ALA A 43 -5.51 10.64 2.63
N ILE A 44 -6.83 10.75 2.39
CA ILE A 44 -7.55 9.88 1.46
C ILE A 44 -7.05 10.06 0.02
N ILE A 45 -6.81 11.31 -0.40
CA ILE A 45 -6.27 11.61 -1.74
C ILE A 45 -4.87 11.01 -1.89
N VAL A 46 -4.00 11.18 -0.90
CA VAL A 46 -2.66 10.59 -0.93
C VAL A 46 -2.71 9.07 -0.89
N TYR A 47 -3.64 8.49 -0.14
CA TYR A 47 -3.86 7.04 -0.11
C TYR A 47 -4.33 6.51 -1.47
N LYS A 48 -5.19 7.24 -2.19
CA LYS A 48 -5.72 6.78 -3.48
C LYS A 48 -4.73 6.97 -4.63
N TYR A 49 -4.04 8.12 -4.68
CA TYR A 49 -3.21 8.50 -5.83
C TYR A 49 -1.71 8.44 -5.55
N GLY A 50 -1.28 8.70 -4.32
CA GLY A 50 0.13 8.63 -3.92
C GLY A 50 0.59 7.22 -3.59
N ASN A 51 -0.28 6.38 -3.03
CA ASN A 51 0.05 4.99 -2.68
C ASN A 51 0.61 4.16 -3.85
N PRO A 52 -0.04 4.10 -5.04
CA PRO A 52 0.50 3.34 -6.17
C PRO A 52 1.82 3.91 -6.73
N VAL A 53 2.18 5.17 -6.42
CA VAL A 53 3.45 5.78 -6.85
C VAL A 53 4.54 5.56 -5.81
N LEU A 54 4.21 5.73 -4.53
CA LEU A 54 5.12 5.58 -3.39
C LEU A 54 5.47 4.12 -3.10
N PHE A 55 4.47 3.24 -3.15
CA PHE A 55 4.58 1.84 -2.70
C PHE A 55 4.59 0.82 -3.83
N LYS A 56 4.67 1.25 -5.10
CA LYS A 56 4.76 0.35 -6.28
C LYS A 56 5.74 -0.83 -6.08
N GLU A 57 6.97 -0.51 -5.68
CA GLU A 57 8.02 -1.52 -5.43
C GLU A 57 7.74 -2.38 -4.19
N TYR A 58 7.07 -1.82 -3.19
CA TYR A 58 6.71 -2.57 -1.98
C TYR A 58 5.58 -3.56 -2.27
N ASP A 59 4.55 -3.13 -2.99
CA ASP A 59 3.41 -3.96 -3.38
C ASP A 59 3.81 -5.06 -4.35
N GLU A 60 4.71 -4.80 -5.30
CA GLU A 60 5.28 -5.84 -6.16
C GLU A 60 6.00 -6.94 -5.36
N ARG A 61 6.80 -6.55 -4.35
CA ARG A 61 7.44 -7.53 -3.45
C ARG A 61 6.43 -8.31 -2.62
N ARG A 62 5.36 -7.65 -2.17
CA ARG A 62 4.30 -8.27 -1.37
C ARG A 62 3.47 -9.25 -2.20
N ARG A 63 3.17 -8.88 -3.44
CA ARG A 63 2.41 -9.70 -4.40
C ARG A 63 3.16 -10.99 -4.73
N LYS A 64 4.48 -10.94 -4.96
CA LYS A 64 5.31 -12.14 -5.16
C LYS A 64 5.24 -13.10 -3.98
N LYS A 65 5.37 -12.60 -2.74
CA LYS A 65 5.22 -13.43 -1.53
C LYS A 65 3.84 -14.07 -1.42
N TYR A 66 2.80 -13.34 -1.83
CA TYR A 66 1.43 -13.85 -1.82
C TYR A 66 1.21 -14.96 -2.85
N GLU A 67 1.77 -14.81 -4.04
CA GLU A 67 1.75 -15.83 -5.09
C GLU A 67 2.51 -17.10 -4.67
N ASP A 68 3.69 -16.97 -4.08
CA ASP A 68 4.46 -18.11 -3.57
C ASP A 68 3.71 -18.85 -2.46
N ALA A 69 3.11 -18.12 -1.51
CA ALA A 69 2.28 -18.70 -0.47
C ALA A 69 1.04 -19.42 -1.04
N MET A 70 0.41 -18.85 -2.07
CA MET A 70 -0.72 -19.48 -2.76
C MET A 70 -0.31 -20.78 -3.45
N ARG A 71 0.84 -20.80 -4.13
CA ARG A 71 1.36 -22.00 -4.81
C ARG A 71 1.62 -23.13 -3.84
N VAL A 72 2.25 -22.84 -2.69
CA VAL A 72 2.48 -23.84 -1.63
C VAL A 72 1.15 -24.36 -1.08
N ARG A 73 0.18 -23.47 -0.85
CA ARG A 73 -1.15 -23.85 -0.34
C ARG A 73 -1.93 -24.70 -1.33
N GLN A 74 -1.89 -24.38 -2.62
CA GLN A 74 -2.51 -25.18 -3.68
C GLN A 74 -1.83 -26.54 -3.80
N ALA A 75 -0.50 -26.61 -3.80
CA ALA A 75 0.25 -27.86 -3.83
C ALA A 75 -0.10 -28.77 -2.62
N ALA A 76 -0.20 -28.19 -1.42
CA ALA A 76 -0.62 -28.90 -0.22
C ALA A 76 -2.07 -29.42 -0.33
N GLN A 77 -3.01 -28.59 -0.82
CA GLN A 77 -4.39 -29.03 -1.04
C GLN A 77 -4.49 -30.15 -2.07
N THR A 78 -3.78 -30.05 -3.19
CA THR A 78 -3.78 -31.08 -4.23
C THR A 78 -3.18 -32.39 -3.72
N ALA A 79 -2.09 -32.33 -2.94
CA ALA A 79 -1.49 -33.52 -2.32
C ALA A 79 -2.40 -34.19 -1.28
N ILE A 80 -3.11 -33.40 -0.46
CA ILE A 80 -4.09 -33.92 0.50
C ILE A 80 -5.28 -34.55 -0.23
N THR A 81 -5.77 -33.89 -1.28
CA THR A 81 -6.93 -34.35 -2.07
C THR A 81 -6.60 -35.62 -2.87
N SER A 82 -5.41 -35.69 -3.47
CA SER A 82 -4.96 -36.88 -4.20
C SER A 82 -4.76 -38.08 -3.28
N LYS A 83 -4.21 -37.88 -2.07
CA LYS A 83 -4.06 -38.93 -1.06
C LYS A 83 -5.42 -39.45 -0.57
N LYS A 84 -6.46 -38.60 -0.54
CA LYS A 84 -7.84 -38.98 -0.21
C LYS A 84 -8.50 -39.77 -1.34
N LEU A 85 -8.18 -39.46 -2.61
CA LEU A 85 -8.60 -40.20 -3.80
C LEU A 85 -7.93 -41.58 -3.92
N PHE A 86 -6.66 -41.71 -3.55
CA PHE A 86 -5.90 -42.97 -3.58
C PHE A 86 -6.22 -43.95 -2.42
N LYS A 87 -7.00 -43.52 -1.43
CA LYS A 87 -7.37 -44.34 -0.25
C LYS A 87 -8.78 -44.96 -0.36
N LYS A 88 -9.36 -44.97 -1.56
CA LYS A 88 -10.64 -45.61 -1.87
C LYS A 88 -10.42 -46.67 -2.93
#